data_AF-A0A2A3DYJ3-F1
#
_entry.id   AF-A0A2A3DYJ3-F1
#
_cell.length_a   1.000
_cell.length_b   1.000
_cell.length_c   1.000
_cell.angle_alpha   90.00
_cell.angle_beta   90.00
_cell.angle_gamma   90.00
#
_symmetry.space_group_name_H-M   'P 1'
#
loop_
_entity.id
_entity.type
_entity.pdbx_description
1 polymer ?
#
loop_
_entity_poly.entity_id
_entity_poly.type
_entity_poly.pdbx_seq_one_letter_code
_entity_poly.pdbx_strand_id
1 'polypeptide(L)'
;MRYEKGRKDASRSRIMEVAADRFRGDGIAATGLASIMSDAGLTNGAFYPHFQSKAALVRECVATALEGQSGQIAEALASGGLTTAIDAYLSAPHRDNPDKGCASAALLPEIAREASETRQVYTERFMTLVRQVSAALPPQTGNPEAVALGIFATLIGALQLARAVDGTELSDRILAAGADAARTLIQP
;
A
#
# COMPACT_ATOMS: atom_id res chain seq x y z
N MET A 1 -21.17 -29.21 1.39
CA MET A 1 -19.84 -29.02 0.78
C MET A 1 -19.66 -27.71 -0.01
N ARG A 2 -20.43 -27.35 -1.05
CA ARG A 2 -20.27 -26.03 -1.73
C ARG A 2 -20.65 -24.83 -0.84
N TYR A 3 -21.72 -24.96 -0.05
CA TYR A 3 -22.21 -23.91 0.85
C TYR A 3 -21.22 -23.57 1.98
N GLU A 4 -20.59 -24.59 2.58
CA GLU A 4 -19.58 -24.40 3.63
C GLU A 4 -18.28 -23.81 3.10
N LYS A 5 -17.86 -24.20 1.88
CA LYS A 5 -16.70 -23.60 1.21
C LYS A 5 -16.96 -22.11 0.92
N GLY A 6 -18.11 -21.76 0.35
CA GLY A 6 -18.48 -20.36 0.10
C GLY A 6 -18.54 -19.50 1.37
N ARG A 7 -19.04 -20.06 2.48
CA ARG A 7 -19.06 -19.36 3.78
C ARG A 7 -17.67 -19.20 4.39
N LYS A 8 -16.79 -20.20 4.26
CA LYS A 8 -15.38 -20.11 4.68
C LYS A 8 -14.62 -19.06 3.88
N ASP A 9 -14.83 -19.03 2.56
CA ASP A 9 -14.18 -18.06 1.67
C ASP A 9 -14.65 -16.63 1.99
N ALA A 10 -15.96 -16.43 2.24
CA ALA A 10 -16.50 -15.13 2.65
C ALA A 10 -15.95 -14.65 4.01
N SER A 11 -15.86 -15.54 5.00
CA SER A 11 -15.32 -15.20 6.33
C SER A 11 -13.84 -14.82 6.24
N ARG A 12 -13.06 -15.57 5.46
CA ARG A 12 -11.65 -15.26 5.20
C ARG A 12 -11.47 -13.90 4.54
N SER A 13 -12.24 -13.62 3.50
CA SER A 13 -12.18 -12.32 2.80
C SER A 13 -12.54 -11.17 3.73
N ARG A 14 -13.53 -11.35 4.60
CA ARG A 14 -13.92 -10.32 5.57
C ARG A 14 -12.82 -10.04 6.59
N ILE A 15 -12.16 -11.09 7.10
CA ILE A 15 -11.00 -10.94 8.00
C ILE A 15 -9.87 -10.18 7.29
N MET A 16 -9.57 -10.52 6.03
CA MET A 16 -8.53 -9.85 5.24
C MET A 16 -8.82 -8.37 5.01
N GLU A 17 -10.06 -8.04 4.63
CA GLU A 17 -10.48 -6.66 4.37
C GLU A 17 -10.31 -5.81 5.63
N VAL A 18 -10.89 -6.26 6.75
CA VAL A 18 -10.79 -5.57 8.03
C VAL A 18 -9.34 -5.46 8.49
N ALA A 19 -8.55 -6.53 8.39
CA ALA A 19 -7.15 -6.51 8.77
C ALA A 19 -6.33 -5.52 7.93
N ALA A 20 -6.53 -5.49 6.61
CA ALA A 20 -5.82 -4.60 5.71
C ALA A 20 -6.12 -3.11 5.99
N ASP A 21 -7.37 -2.79 6.30
CA ASP A 21 -7.78 -1.44 6.70
C ASP A 21 -7.17 -1.05 8.05
N ARG A 22 -7.33 -1.91 9.07
CA ARG A 22 -6.80 -1.65 10.41
C ARG A 22 -5.29 -1.56 10.44
N PHE A 23 -4.57 -2.43 9.72
CA PHE A 23 -3.12 -2.32 9.66
C PHE A 23 -2.69 -1.00 9.05
N ARG A 24 -3.31 -0.55 7.95
CA ARG A 24 -2.94 0.72 7.32
C ARG A 24 -3.39 1.95 8.10
N GLY A 25 -4.52 1.88 8.81
CA GLY A 25 -5.06 2.97 9.61
C GLY A 25 -4.43 3.10 11.00
N ASP A 26 -4.36 1.98 11.73
CA ASP A 26 -3.94 1.93 13.14
C ASP A 26 -2.48 1.48 13.31
N GLY A 27 -1.89 0.81 12.31
CA GLY A 27 -0.58 0.16 12.38
C GLY A 27 -0.66 -1.33 12.73
N ILE A 28 0.37 -2.10 12.34
CA ILE A 28 0.43 -3.56 12.56
C ILE A 28 0.52 -3.86 14.06
N ALA A 29 1.39 -3.19 14.79
CA ALA A 29 1.64 -3.42 16.21
C ALA A 29 0.41 -3.10 17.08
N ALA A 30 -0.28 -2.00 16.78
CA ALA A 30 -1.46 -1.55 17.52
C ALA A 30 -2.70 -2.43 17.27
N THR A 31 -2.77 -3.10 16.10
CA THR A 31 -3.94 -3.89 15.72
C THR A 31 -3.90 -5.29 16.33
N GLY A 32 -4.77 -5.58 17.30
CA GLY A 32 -4.88 -6.91 17.92
C GLY A 32 -5.74 -7.90 17.10
N LEU A 33 -5.55 -9.21 17.31
CA LEU A 33 -6.41 -10.21 16.68
C LEU A 33 -7.87 -10.06 17.13
N ALA A 34 -8.10 -9.81 18.42
CA ALA A 34 -9.45 -9.67 18.96
C ALA A 34 -10.21 -8.49 18.31
N SER A 35 -9.52 -7.38 18.04
CA SER A 35 -10.12 -6.20 17.43
C SER A 35 -10.47 -6.44 15.96
N ILE A 36 -9.60 -7.13 15.20
CA ILE A 36 -9.89 -7.57 13.82
C ILE A 36 -11.12 -8.47 13.79
N MET A 37 -11.17 -9.47 14.67
CA MET A 37 -12.27 -10.44 14.66
C MET A 37 -13.60 -9.80 15.06
N SER A 38 -13.58 -8.91 16.05
CA SER A 38 -14.75 -8.10 16.44
C SER A 38 -15.31 -7.30 15.27
N ASP A 39 -14.47 -6.55 14.57
CA ASP A 39 -14.89 -5.72 13.42
C ASP A 39 -15.32 -6.56 12.21
N ALA A 40 -14.78 -7.77 12.06
CA ALA A 40 -15.22 -8.75 11.09
C ALA A 40 -16.56 -9.41 11.47
N GLY A 41 -17.09 -9.18 12.68
CA GLY A 41 -18.30 -9.81 13.18
C GLY A 41 -18.14 -11.29 13.50
N LEU A 42 -16.92 -11.70 13.86
CA LEU A 42 -16.53 -13.10 14.05
C LEU A 42 -15.93 -13.33 15.45
N THR A 43 -16.12 -14.53 15.98
CA THR A 43 -15.46 -14.93 17.25
C THR A 43 -13.96 -15.15 17.04
N ASN A 44 -13.13 -14.92 18.06
CA ASN A 44 -11.68 -15.16 17.99
C ASN A 44 -11.30 -16.58 17.51
N GLY A 45 -12.07 -17.59 17.90
CA GLY A 45 -11.84 -18.99 17.49
C GLY A 45 -12.00 -19.21 15.98
N ALA A 46 -12.73 -18.35 15.28
CA ALA A 46 -12.92 -18.43 13.83
C ALA A 46 -11.68 -17.99 13.04
N PHE A 47 -10.66 -17.41 13.67
CA PHE A 47 -9.43 -16.98 12.99
C PHE A 47 -8.56 -18.14 12.52
N TYR A 48 -8.29 -19.08 13.43
CA TYR A 48 -7.31 -20.16 13.22
C TYR A 48 -7.64 -21.14 12.09
N PRO A 49 -8.92 -21.39 11.74
CA PRO A 49 -9.28 -22.10 10.51
C PRO A 49 -8.88 -21.39 9.21
N HIS A 50 -8.60 -20.08 9.24
CA HIS A 50 -8.28 -19.26 8.06
C HIS A 50 -6.80 -18.85 8.00
N PHE A 51 -6.20 -18.55 9.15
CA PHE A 51 -4.83 -18.04 9.26
C PHE A 51 -4.09 -18.73 10.40
N GLN A 52 -2.84 -19.11 10.15
CA GLN A 52 -2.01 -19.79 11.15
C GLN A 52 -1.55 -18.86 12.28
N SER A 53 -1.39 -17.57 11.99
CA SER A 53 -0.96 -16.55 12.95
C SER A 53 -1.29 -15.15 12.45
N LYS A 54 -1.21 -14.15 13.33
CA LYS A 54 -1.27 -12.73 12.94
C LYS A 54 -0.17 -12.37 11.93
N ALA A 55 1.03 -12.92 12.09
CA ALA A 55 2.14 -12.68 11.15
C ALA A 55 1.83 -13.24 9.74
N ALA A 56 1.15 -14.38 9.65
CA ALA A 56 0.67 -14.90 8.36
C ALA A 56 -0.37 -13.97 7.73
N LEU A 57 -1.32 -13.48 8.52
CA LEU A 57 -2.31 -12.50 8.06
C LEU A 57 -1.66 -11.18 7.59
N VAL A 58 -0.68 -10.64 8.33
CA VAL A 58 0.07 -9.44 7.95
C VAL A 58 0.74 -9.63 6.58
N ARG A 59 1.45 -10.75 6.40
CA ARG A 59 2.14 -11.06 5.14
C ARG A 59 1.18 -11.11 3.95
N GLU A 60 0.02 -11.74 4.13
CA GLU A 60 -1.00 -11.78 3.09
C GLU A 60 -1.60 -10.39 2.81
N CYS A 61 -1.90 -9.61 3.84
CA CYS A 61 -2.42 -8.24 3.68
C CYS A 61 -1.42 -7.35 2.92
N VAL A 62 -0.13 -7.42 3.26
CA VAL A 62 0.93 -6.70 2.55
C VAL A 62 0.99 -7.14 1.07
N ALA A 63 0.98 -8.45 0.81
CA ALA A 63 1.00 -8.97 -0.56
C ALA A 63 -0.20 -8.48 -1.38
N THR A 64 -1.41 -8.60 -0.84
CA THR A 64 -2.65 -8.16 -1.49
C THR A 64 -2.67 -6.65 -1.71
N ALA A 65 -2.19 -5.85 -0.75
CA ALA A 65 -2.17 -4.40 -0.89
C ALA A 65 -1.18 -3.91 -1.95
N LEU A 66 -0.03 -4.57 -2.12
CA LEU A 66 0.90 -4.24 -3.22
C LEU A 66 0.39 -4.74 -4.58
N GLU A 67 -0.32 -5.87 -4.62
CA GLU A 67 -1.00 -6.33 -5.84
C GLU A 67 -2.09 -5.35 -6.29
N GLY A 68 -2.90 -4.85 -5.34
CA GLY A 68 -3.89 -3.81 -5.62
C GLY A 68 -3.26 -2.51 -6.14
N GLN A 69 -2.14 -2.08 -5.56
CA GLN A 69 -1.38 -0.92 -6.05
C GLN A 69 -0.82 -1.13 -7.46
N SER A 70 -0.37 -2.34 -7.79
CA SER A 70 0.04 -2.69 -9.16
C SER A 70 -1.10 -2.45 -10.16
N GLY A 71 -2.32 -2.86 -9.81
CA GLY A 71 -3.52 -2.60 -10.61
C GLY A 71 -3.81 -1.10 -10.77
N GLN A 72 -3.75 -0.33 -9.68
CA GLN A 72 -3.98 1.12 -9.70
C GLN A 72 -2.94 1.86 -10.54
N ILE A 73 -1.66 1.47 -10.46
CA ILE A 73 -0.60 2.03 -11.30
C ILE A 73 -0.87 1.70 -12.77
N ALA A 74 -1.22 0.46 -13.10
CA ALA A 74 -1.53 0.08 -14.47
C ALA A 74 -2.71 0.89 -15.06
N GLU A 75 -3.76 1.12 -14.28
CA GLU A 75 -4.91 1.94 -14.68
C GLU A 75 -4.53 3.42 -14.89
N ALA A 76 -3.74 3.99 -13.98
CA ALA A 76 -3.26 5.37 -14.11
C ALA A 76 -2.33 5.54 -15.32
N LEU A 77 -1.45 4.57 -15.57
CA LEU A 77 -0.57 4.55 -16.73
C LEU A 77 -1.37 4.46 -18.04
N ALA A 78 -2.41 3.64 -18.09
CA ALA A 78 -3.26 3.49 -19.27
C ALA A 78 -4.14 4.73 -19.55
N SER A 79 -4.56 5.45 -18.50
CA SER A 79 -5.43 6.63 -18.63
C SER A 79 -4.68 7.91 -18.95
N GLY A 80 -3.46 8.10 -18.42
CA GLY A 80 -2.71 9.34 -18.65
C GLY A 80 -1.25 9.29 -18.20
N GLY A 81 -0.65 8.10 -18.17
CA GLY A 81 0.78 7.93 -17.92
C GLY A 81 1.24 8.26 -16.49
N LEU A 82 2.55 8.47 -16.35
CA LEU A 82 3.19 8.69 -15.04
C LEU A 82 2.71 9.96 -14.34
N THR A 83 2.42 11.03 -15.08
CA THR A 83 1.88 12.26 -14.49
C THR A 83 0.54 12.00 -13.80
N THR A 84 -0.36 11.26 -14.46
CA THR A 84 -1.67 10.90 -13.86
C THR A 84 -1.50 10.01 -12.63
N ALA A 85 -0.54 9.08 -12.66
CA ALA A 85 -0.22 8.25 -11.50
C ALA A 85 0.32 9.08 -10.32
N ILE A 86 1.19 10.06 -10.58
CA ILE A 86 1.72 10.99 -9.57
C ILE A 86 0.59 11.82 -8.95
N ASP A 87 -0.30 12.37 -9.78
CA ASP A 87 -1.40 13.23 -9.34
C ASP A 87 -2.42 12.46 -8.51
N ALA A 88 -2.76 11.24 -8.92
CA ALA A 88 -3.63 10.36 -8.15
C ALA A 88 -3.00 9.99 -6.79
N TYR A 89 -1.69 9.73 -6.77
CA TYR A 89 -0.97 9.34 -5.56
C TYR A 89 -0.81 10.50 -4.57
N LEU A 90 -0.38 11.68 -5.00
CA LEU A 90 -0.19 12.84 -4.12
C LEU A 90 -1.42 13.73 -4.13
N SER A 91 -2.51 13.19 -3.58
CA SER A 91 -3.83 13.84 -3.53
C SER A 91 -4.38 13.88 -2.11
N ALA A 92 -5.25 14.85 -1.83
CA ALA A 92 -5.95 14.94 -0.54
C ALA A 92 -6.76 13.65 -0.24
N PRO A 93 -7.52 13.05 -1.18
CA PRO A 93 -8.17 11.76 -0.93
C PRO A 93 -7.20 10.66 -0.47
N HIS A 94 -5.99 10.59 -1.05
CA HIS A 94 -5.03 9.58 -0.62
C HIS A 94 -4.39 9.92 0.74
N ARG A 95 -4.12 11.21 1.02
CA ARG A 95 -3.64 11.66 2.34
C ARG A 95 -4.64 11.28 3.43
N ASP A 96 -5.91 11.63 3.24
CA ASP A 96 -6.97 11.61 4.24
C ASP A 96 -7.51 10.19 4.50
N ASN A 97 -7.23 9.23 3.61
CA ASN A 97 -7.71 7.84 3.72
C ASN A 97 -6.53 6.85 3.79
N PRO A 98 -5.72 6.87 4.88
CA PRO A 98 -4.55 5.99 5.02
C PRO A 98 -4.93 4.51 5.00
N ASP A 99 -6.08 4.15 5.57
CA ASP A 99 -6.65 2.80 5.62
C ASP A 99 -7.00 2.25 4.23
N LYS A 100 -7.18 3.11 3.22
CA LYS A 100 -7.44 2.73 1.82
C LYS A 100 -6.28 3.02 0.88
N GLY A 101 -5.24 3.69 1.35
CA GLY A 101 -4.09 4.11 0.56
C GLY A 101 -2.96 3.09 0.41
N CYS A 102 -1.81 3.60 -0.05
CA CYS A 102 -0.55 2.90 -0.23
C CYS A 102 -0.08 2.25 1.07
N ALA A 103 0.10 0.92 1.04
CA ALA A 103 0.60 0.18 2.18
C ALA A 103 2.02 0.61 2.57
N SER A 104 2.88 0.97 1.62
CA SER A 104 4.25 1.42 1.92
C SER A 104 4.25 2.74 2.72
N ALA A 105 3.40 3.70 2.35
CA ALA A 105 3.28 4.96 3.07
C ALA A 105 2.70 4.80 4.48
N ALA A 106 1.86 3.80 4.71
CA ALA A 106 1.31 3.51 6.03
C ALA A 106 2.26 2.65 6.91
N LEU A 107 2.95 1.66 6.32
CA LEU A 107 3.48 0.52 7.09
C LEU A 107 5.00 0.31 7.00
N LEU A 108 5.75 1.04 6.16
CA LEU A 108 7.19 0.79 5.95
C LEU A 108 8.01 0.68 7.24
N PRO A 109 7.87 1.57 8.25
CA PRO A 109 8.62 1.46 9.51
C PRO A 109 8.34 0.17 10.30
N GLU A 110 7.15 -0.39 10.18
CA GLU A 110 6.76 -1.64 10.84
C GLU A 110 7.18 -2.86 10.02
N ILE A 111 6.98 -2.84 8.70
CA ILE A 111 7.45 -3.89 7.77
C ILE A 111 8.97 -4.10 7.93
N ALA A 112 9.75 -3.05 8.13
CA ALA A 112 11.19 -3.15 8.35
C ALA A 112 11.58 -4.02 9.58
N ARG A 113 10.69 -4.12 10.57
CA ARG A 113 10.87 -4.86 11.84
C ARG A 113 10.18 -6.23 11.84
N GLU A 114 9.42 -6.55 10.79
CA GLU A 114 8.77 -7.85 10.63
C GLU A 114 9.78 -8.97 10.33
N ALA A 115 9.32 -10.21 10.45
CA ALA A 115 10.10 -11.39 10.10
C ALA A 115 10.58 -11.36 8.63
N SER A 116 11.69 -12.07 8.36
CA SER A 116 12.31 -12.13 7.03
C SER A 116 11.33 -12.48 5.90
N GLU A 117 10.40 -13.37 6.16
CA GLU A 117 9.42 -13.88 5.22
C GLU A 117 8.44 -12.78 4.78
N THR A 118 8.03 -11.91 5.71
CA THR A 118 7.19 -10.76 5.39
C THR A 118 7.97 -9.73 4.59
N ARG A 119 9.23 -9.48 4.96
CA ARG A 119 10.11 -8.54 4.23
C ARG A 119 10.44 -9.04 2.82
N GLN A 120 10.65 -10.33 2.62
CA GLN A 120 10.86 -10.93 1.29
C GLN A 120 9.64 -10.75 0.40
N VAL A 121 8.44 -11.04 0.90
CA VAL A 121 7.19 -10.81 0.17
C VAL A 121 7.02 -9.34 -0.19
N TYR A 122 7.31 -8.41 0.73
CA TYR A 122 7.29 -6.99 0.43
C TYR A 122 8.29 -6.64 -0.70
N THR A 123 9.53 -7.09 -0.60
CA THR A 123 10.58 -6.82 -1.60
C THR A 123 10.18 -7.31 -2.99
N GLU A 124 9.70 -8.55 -3.11
CA GLU A 124 9.29 -9.13 -4.40
C GLU A 124 8.17 -8.33 -5.07
N ARG A 125 7.15 -7.95 -4.28
CA ARG A 125 6.00 -7.18 -4.75
C ARG A 125 6.39 -5.74 -5.06
N PHE A 126 7.19 -5.10 -4.21
CA PHE A 126 7.69 -3.75 -4.44
C PHE A 126 8.52 -3.67 -5.73
N MET A 127 9.40 -4.65 -5.98
CA MET A 127 10.16 -4.72 -7.23
C MET A 127 9.28 -4.92 -8.47
N THR A 128 8.07 -5.45 -8.31
CA THR A 128 7.08 -5.51 -9.41
C THR A 128 6.53 -4.14 -9.74
N LEU A 129 6.22 -3.32 -8.73
CA LEU A 129 5.81 -1.93 -8.92
C LEU A 129 6.94 -1.10 -9.53
N VAL A 130 8.17 -1.28 -9.06
CA VAL A 130 9.37 -0.63 -9.62
C VAL A 130 9.51 -0.98 -11.10
N ARG A 131 9.43 -2.26 -11.48
CA ARG A 131 9.49 -2.68 -12.89
C ARG A 131 8.39 -2.06 -13.76
N GLN A 132 7.16 -1.93 -13.24
CA GLN A 132 6.06 -1.29 -13.96
C GLN A 132 6.33 0.19 -14.22
N VAL A 133 6.76 0.94 -13.20
CA VAL A 133 7.11 2.36 -13.33
C VAL A 133 8.31 2.54 -14.25
N SER A 134 9.35 1.71 -14.11
CA SER A 134 10.53 1.72 -14.98
C SER A 134 10.18 1.54 -16.45
N ALA A 135 9.24 0.64 -16.77
CA ALA A 135 8.81 0.39 -18.14
C ALA A 135 7.97 1.55 -18.74
N ALA A 136 7.42 2.42 -17.90
CA ALA A 136 6.64 3.58 -18.31
C ALA A 136 7.48 4.87 -18.45
N LEU A 137 8.75 4.85 -18.06
CA LEU A 137 9.66 5.98 -18.20
C LEU A 137 10.05 6.23 -19.67
N PRO A 138 10.48 7.46 -20.02
CA PRO A 138 10.95 7.77 -21.36
C PRO A 138 12.08 6.82 -21.82
N PRO A 139 12.12 6.41 -23.11
CA PRO A 139 13.15 5.49 -23.62
C PRO A 139 14.60 5.95 -23.43
N GLN A 140 14.82 7.26 -23.33
CA GLN A 140 16.11 7.90 -23.13
C GLN A 140 16.56 7.95 -21.66
N THR A 141 15.72 7.52 -20.72
CA THR A 141 16.08 7.48 -19.30
C THR A 141 17.25 6.52 -19.09
N GLY A 142 18.40 7.04 -18.65
CA GLY A 142 19.64 6.25 -18.55
C GLY A 142 19.58 5.09 -17.55
N ASN A 143 19.01 5.31 -16.36
CA ASN A 143 18.79 4.26 -15.35
C ASN A 143 17.32 4.26 -14.88
N PRO A 144 16.40 3.63 -15.63
CA PRO A 144 14.97 3.64 -15.34
C PRO A 144 14.64 3.07 -13.95
N GLU A 145 15.37 2.05 -13.51
CA GLU A 145 15.16 1.45 -12.18
C GLU A 145 15.50 2.43 -11.06
N ALA A 146 16.65 3.10 -11.12
CA ALA A 146 17.03 4.09 -10.12
C ALA A 146 16.05 5.28 -10.09
N VAL A 147 15.57 5.71 -11.27
CA VAL A 147 14.55 6.77 -11.38
C VAL A 147 13.23 6.32 -10.75
N ALA A 148 12.75 5.10 -11.06
CA ALA A 148 11.55 4.54 -10.47
C ALA A 148 11.65 4.43 -8.93
N LEU A 149 12.79 3.97 -8.41
CA LEU A 149 13.06 3.95 -6.97
C LEU A 149 13.01 5.36 -6.36
N GLY A 150 13.59 6.35 -7.04
CA GLY A 150 13.54 7.76 -6.65
C GLY A 150 12.11 8.33 -6.64
N ILE A 151 11.29 7.96 -7.62
CA ILE A 151 9.86 8.32 -7.67
C ILE A 151 9.14 7.73 -6.47
N PHE A 152 9.28 6.42 -6.20
CA PHE A 152 8.64 5.81 -5.03
C PHE A 152 9.08 6.46 -3.71
N ALA A 153 10.38 6.73 -3.54
CA ALA A 153 10.89 7.42 -2.35
C ALA A 153 10.27 8.82 -2.18
N THR A 154 10.15 9.57 -3.28
CA THR A 154 9.55 10.92 -3.30
C THR A 154 8.06 10.87 -2.97
N LEU A 155 7.30 10.01 -3.66
CA LEU A 155 5.86 9.87 -3.48
C LEU A 155 5.52 9.42 -2.05
N ILE A 156 6.15 8.34 -1.58
CA ILE A 156 5.90 7.78 -0.25
C ILE A 156 6.28 8.80 0.83
N GLY A 157 7.46 9.42 0.72
CA GLY A 157 7.95 10.38 1.71
C GLY A 157 7.09 11.64 1.78
N ALA A 158 6.72 12.21 0.63
CA ALA A 158 5.85 13.39 0.58
C ALA A 158 4.47 13.10 1.20
N LEU A 159 3.86 11.95 0.90
CA LEU A 159 2.59 11.57 1.49
C LEU A 159 2.67 11.37 3.01
N GLN A 160 3.74 10.74 3.50
CA GLN A 160 3.97 10.57 4.94
C GLN A 160 4.15 11.91 5.65
N LEU A 161 4.93 12.83 5.07
CA LEU A 161 5.10 14.19 5.60
C LEU A 161 3.77 14.96 5.60
N ALA A 162 3.00 14.90 4.52
CA ALA A 162 1.70 15.57 4.40
C ALA A 162 0.70 15.07 5.46
N ARG A 163 0.66 13.76 5.72
CA ARG A 163 -0.16 13.16 6.79
C ARG A 163 0.29 13.60 8.18
N ALA A 164 1.60 13.75 8.41
CA ALA A 164 2.13 14.16 9.71
C ALA A 164 1.76 15.60 10.09
N VAL A 165 1.46 16.46 9.12
CA VAL A 165 1.04 17.85 9.32
C VAL A 165 -0.38 18.13 8.80
N ASP A 166 -1.21 17.09 8.74
CA ASP A 166 -2.55 17.14 8.16
C ASP A 166 -3.46 18.24 8.75
N GLY A 167 -4.43 18.71 7.96
CA GLY A 167 -5.34 19.81 8.31
C GLY A 167 -4.72 21.21 8.21
N THR A 168 -3.53 21.33 7.60
CA THR A 168 -2.80 22.59 7.43
C THR A 168 -2.53 22.90 5.96
N GLU A 169 -2.35 24.19 5.63
CA GLU A 169 -1.88 24.63 4.30
C GLU A 169 -0.51 24.01 3.94
N LEU A 170 0.33 23.74 4.96
CA LEU A 170 1.61 23.06 4.76
C LEU A 170 1.43 21.65 4.20
N SER A 171 0.39 20.92 4.64
CA SER A 171 0.09 19.58 4.14
C SER A 171 -0.15 19.57 2.63
N ASP A 172 -1.01 20.47 2.14
CA ASP A 172 -1.30 20.59 0.70
C ASP A 172 -0.05 21.03 -0.09
N ARG A 173 0.74 21.94 0.47
CA ARG A 173 2.01 22.37 -0.14
C ARG A 173 3.03 21.24 -0.25
N ILE A 174 3.09 20.33 0.73
CA ILE A 174 3.97 19.15 0.67
C ILE A 174 3.52 18.21 -0.45
N LEU A 175 2.22 17.96 -0.61
CA LEU A 175 1.70 17.14 -1.71
C LEU A 175 2.07 17.75 -3.07
N ALA A 176 1.84 19.06 -3.24
CA ALA A 176 2.18 19.77 -4.46
C ALA A 176 3.70 19.72 -4.76
N ALA A 177 4.54 20.02 -3.77
CA ALA A 177 5.98 20.00 -3.93
C ALA A 177 6.52 18.58 -4.24
N GLY A 178 5.95 17.55 -3.62
CA GLY A 178 6.28 16.16 -3.91
C GLY A 178 5.91 15.77 -5.34
N ALA A 179 4.76 16.24 -5.84
CA ALA A 179 4.32 15.98 -7.21
C ALA A 179 5.24 16.65 -8.22
N ASP A 180 5.64 17.91 -7.99
CA ASP A 180 6.59 18.63 -8.84
C ASP A 180 7.97 17.96 -8.85
N ALA A 181 8.46 17.53 -7.69
CA ALA A 181 9.71 16.78 -7.58
C ALA A 181 9.63 15.45 -8.36
N ALA A 182 8.55 14.69 -8.21
CA ALA A 182 8.35 13.43 -8.94
C ALA A 182 8.23 13.65 -10.45
N ARG A 183 7.57 14.73 -10.89
CA ARG A 183 7.49 15.11 -12.32
C ARG A 183 8.85 15.48 -12.90
N THR A 184 9.73 16.07 -12.09
CA THR A 184 11.10 16.38 -12.51
C THR A 184 11.92 15.11 -12.76
N LEU A 185 11.68 14.04 -11.99
CA LEU A 185 12.36 12.75 -12.17
C LEU A 185 11.95 12.01 -13.45
N ILE A 186 10.76 12.27 -14.00
CA ILE A 186 10.29 11.63 -15.24
C ILE A 186 10.65 12.43 -16.50
N GLN A 187 11.26 13.62 -16.35
CA GLN A 187 11.74 14.40 -17.48
C GLN A 187 13.06 13.82 -18.02
N PRO A 188 13.29 13.91 -19.34
CA PRO A 188 14.51 13.41 -19.98
C PRO A 188 15.78 14.19 -19.62
#